data_AF-A0A968IA52-F1
#
_entry.id   AF-A0A968IA52-F1
#
_cell.length_a   1.000
_cell.length_b   1.000
_cell.length_c   1.000
_cell.angle_alpha   90.00
_cell.angle_beta   90.00
_cell.angle_gamma   90.00
#
_symmetry.space_group_name_H-M   'P 1'
#
loop_
_entity.id
_entity.type
_entity.pdbx_description
1 polymer ?
#
loop_
_entity_poly.entity_id
_entity_poly.type
_entity_poly.pdbx_seq_one_letter_code
_entity_poly.pdbx_strand_id
1 'polypeptide(L)' 'MRLYFIRHAQSSNNALWDSTGSENGRSDDPELSDVGVMQARALGDFLIATTTRSRKAAPT' A
#
# COMPACT_ATOMS: atom_id res chain seq x y z
N MET A 1 -9.70 -9.42 19.01
CA MET A 1 -10.04 -9.08 17.60
C MET A 1 -9.06 -8.01 17.10
N ARG A 2 -8.64 -8.04 15.84
CA ARG A 2 -7.77 -7.02 15.21
C ARG A 2 -8.43 -6.55 13.90
N LEU A 3 -8.52 -5.23 13.70
CA LEU A 3 -9.06 -4.59 12.50
C LEU A 3 -7.98 -3.63 11.96
N TYR A 4 -7.72 -3.67 10.65
CA TYR A 4 -6.73 -2.82 9.99
C TYR A 4 -7.41 -1.89 8.99
N PHE A 5 -7.02 -0.61 8.98
CA PHE A 5 -7.37 0.34 7.93
C PHE A 5 -6.15 0.57 7.04
N ILE A 6 -6.26 0.23 5.77
CA ILE A 6 -5.18 0.30 4.81
C ILE A 6 -5.70 1.07 3.59
N ARG A 7 -5.09 2.21 3.29
CA ARG A 7 -5.34 2.92 2.03
C ARG A 7 -4.65 2.18 0.88
N HIS A 8 -5.22 2.26 -0.32
CA HIS A 8 -4.54 1.84 -1.53
C HIS A 8 -3.17 2.52 -1.68
N ALA A 9 -2.24 1.86 -2.38
CA ALA A 9 -0.91 2.40 -2.66
C ALA A 9 -0.96 3.54 -3.70
N GLN A 10 0.17 4.20 -3.97
CA GLN A 10 0.24 5.29 -4.94
C GLN A 10 -0.30 4.85 -6.31
N SER A 11 -1.31 5.54 -6.82
CA SER A 11 -1.82 5.33 -8.19
C SER A 11 -1.07 6.16 -9.22
N SER A 12 -1.27 5.87 -10.51
CA SER A 12 -0.78 6.70 -11.61
C SER A 12 -1.27 8.15 -11.49
N ASN A 13 -2.50 8.37 -11.02
CA ASN A 13 -3.04 9.69 -10.74
C ASN A 13 -2.31 10.41 -9.59
N ASN A 14 -1.93 9.69 -8.53
CA ASN A 14 -1.15 10.29 -7.45
C ASN A 14 0.24 10.69 -7.96
N ALA A 15 0.90 9.81 -8.72
CA ALA A 15 2.20 10.10 -9.34
C ALA A 15 2.14 11.28 -10.32
N LEU A 16 1.06 11.39 -11.11
CA LEU A 16 0.81 12.52 -12.00
C LEU A 16 0.70 13.83 -11.22
N TRP A 17 -0.10 13.84 -10.15
CA TRP A 17 -0.23 15.02 -9.30
C TRP A 17 1.10 15.39 -8.64
N ASP A 18 1.82 14.41 -8.09
CA ASP A 18 3.11 14.63 -7.43
C ASP A 18 4.16 15.22 -8.39
N SER A 19 4.10 14.85 -9.68
CA SER A 19 5.04 15.33 -10.70
C SER A 19 4.64 16.62 -11.40
N THR A 20 3.33 16.89 -11.53
CA THR A 20 2.83 18.00 -12.37
C THR A 20 2.00 19.04 -11.63
N GLY A 21 1.48 18.71 -10.44
CA GLY A 21 0.51 19.53 -9.71
C GLY A 21 -0.83 19.70 -10.44
N SER A 22 -1.14 18.82 -11.41
CA SER A 22 -2.31 18.94 -12.27
C SER A 22 -3.18 17.69 -12.22
N GLU A 23 -4.46 17.88 -12.56
CA GLU A 23 -5.42 16.79 -12.73
C GLU A 23 -5.62 16.41 -14.20
N ASN A 24 -4.98 17.12 -15.13
CA ASN A 24 -5.07 16.82 -16.56
C ASN A 24 -4.42 15.48 -16.88
N GLY A 25 -5.20 14.55 -17.45
CA GLY A 25 -4.72 13.21 -17.81
C GLY A 25 -4.97 12.14 -16.75
N ARG A 26 -5.76 12.44 -15.71
CA ARG A 26 -6.20 11.44 -14.74
C ARG A 26 -7.17 10.43 -15.36
N SER A 27 -7.12 9.20 -14.85
CA SER A 27 -8.11 8.15 -15.10
C SER A 27 -9.05 8.00 -13.92
N ASP A 28 -10.34 7.69 -14.14
CA ASP A 28 -11.28 7.39 -13.06
C ASP A 28 -10.94 6.07 -12.34
N ASP A 29 -10.35 5.12 -13.07
CA ASP A 29 -9.81 3.86 -12.56
C ASP A 29 -8.30 3.79 -12.83
N PRO A 30 -7.47 4.44 -12.00
CA PRO A 30 -6.04 4.48 -12.21
C PRO A 30 -5.36 3.23 -11.65
N GLU A 31 -4.51 2.62 -12.47
CA GLU A 31 -3.59 1.58 -12.01
C GLU A 31 -2.63 2.10 -10.93
N LEU A 32 -2.02 1.16 -10.19
CA LEU A 32 -0.90 1.50 -9.31
C LEU A 32 0.31 1.97 -10.12
N SER A 33 1.05 2.95 -9.60
CA SER A 33 2.37 3.25 -10.14
C SER A 33 3.36 2.12 -9.79
N ASP A 34 4.53 2.09 -10.42
CA ASP A 34 5.60 1.16 -10.04
C ASP A 34 5.96 1.28 -8.56
N VAL A 35 5.97 2.52 -8.04
CA VAL A 35 6.15 2.79 -6.62
C VAL A 35 4.98 2.24 -5.80
N GLY A 36 3.75 2.40 -6.27
CA GLY A 36 2.57 1.81 -5.64
C GLY A 36 2.64 0.28 -5.52
N VAL A 37 3.12 -0.39 -6.56
CA VAL A 37 3.33 -1.85 -6.53
C VAL A 37 4.38 -2.23 -5.48
N MET A 38 5.49 -1.49 -5.41
CA MET A 38 6.51 -1.71 -4.37
C MET A 38 5.98 -1.48 -2.95
N GLN A 39 5.17 -0.43 -2.74
CA GLN A 39 4.51 -0.15 -1.47
C GLN A 39 3.57 -1.30 -1.04
N ALA A 40 2.76 -1.82 -1.97
CA ALA A 40 1.84 -2.92 -1.70
C ALA A 40 2.60 -4.21 -1.29
N ARG A 41 3.71 -4.51 -1.97
CA ARG A 41 4.59 -5.64 -1.61
C ARG A 41 5.20 -5.47 -0.22
N ALA A 42 5.80 -4.32 0.05
CA ALA A 42 6.42 -4.02 1.34
C ALA A 42 5.41 -4.11 2.50
N LEU A 43 4.16 -3.67 2.28
CA LEU A 43 3.10 -3.83 3.26
C LEU A 43 2.74 -5.29 3.50
N GLY A 44 2.63 -6.10 2.44
CA GLY A 44 2.41 -7.54 2.55
C GLY A 44 3.48 -8.22 3.39
N ASP A 45 4.75 -7.94 3.11
CA ASP A 45 5.89 -8.48 3.85
C ASP A 45 5.84 -8.08 5.33
N PHE A 46 5.50 -6.82 5.61
CA PHE A 46 5.34 -6.33 6.98
C PHE A 46 4.22 -7.05 7.74
N LEU A 47 3.06 -7.26 7.12
CA LEU A 47 1.93 -7.95 7.74
C LEU A 47 2.24 -9.42 8.05
N ILE A 48 2.98 -10.09 7.16
CA ILE A 48 3.47 -11.46 7.39
C ILE A 48 4.43 -11.48 8.59
N ALA A 49 5.45 -10.61 8.59
CA ALA A 49 6.45 -10.56 9.65
C ALA A 49 5.85 -10.23 11.02
N THR A 50 4.89 -9.31 11.08
CA THR A 50 4.18 -8.94 12.33
C THR A 50 3.27 -10.06 12.82
N THR A 51 2.53 -10.72 11.93
CA THR A 51 1.66 -11.85 12.31
C THR A 51 2.46 -13.03 12.82
N THR A 52 3.60 -13.34 12.21
CA THR A 52 4.50 -14.43 12.66
C THR A 52 5.09 -14.14 14.04
N ARG A 53 5.58 -12.91 14.27
CA ARG A 53 6.08 -12.50 15.61
C ARG A 53 5.00 -12.62 16.68
N SER A 54 3.77 -12.22 16.37
CA SER A 54 2.65 -12.34 17.32
C SER A 54 2.29 -13.79 17.66
N ARG A 55 2.55 -14.77 16.78
CA ARG A 55 2.29 -16.20 17.03
C ARG A 55 3.39 -16.85 17.87
N LYS A 56 4.65 -16.48 17.65
CA LYS A 56 5.80 -17.04 18.40
C LYS A 56 5.82 -16.60 19.87
N ALA A 57 5.13 -15.52 20.22
CA ALA A 57 5.07 -14.98 21.58
C ALA A 57 3.92 -15.53 22.45
N ALA A 58 3.10 -16.47 21.94
CA ALA A 58 2.06 -17.11 22.75
C ALA A 58 2.69 -18.15 23.70
N PRO A 59 2.36 -18.16 25.00
CA PRO A 59 2.92 -19.11 25.95
C PRO A 59 2.39 -20.54 25.65
N THR A 60 3.30 -21.53 25.72
CA THR A 60 2.99 -22.98 25.70
C THR A 60 2.39 -23.45 27.01
#